data_AF-A0A0E9N8P6-F1
#
_entry.id   AF-A0A0E9N8P6-F1
#
_cell.length_a   1.000
_cell.length_b   1.000
_cell.length_c   1.000
_cell.angle_alpha   90.00
_cell.angle_beta   90.00
_cell.angle_gamma   90.00
#
_symmetry.space_group_name_H-M   'P 1'
#
loop_
_entity.id
_entity.type
_entity.pdbx_description
1 polymer ?
#
loop_
_entity_poly.entity_id
_entity_poly.type
_entity_poly.pdbx_seq_one_letter_code
_entity_poly.pdbx_strand_id
1 'polypeptide(L)'
;MWGNPRPRFEFATKPEKFGECNEEEEGGYLAPRTSFPTPQAKVPDISTPSIASSHHLPMPDSKKIYKIALLPGDGIGPEVIDAGVSCLRALTSLPSSAFTLDFTDLDWSSAQYKKTGEFMPKDGIETLKSFDAIYFGSVGDKDVEDHISLWGLILPIRKEMQQWVNVRPVRILPGTRSPLAGVEEIDWVIVRENSEGEYAGQGGITHPNSSLEVGTEVAIFTRGGIERLMHFAFKTAAARDGRLTLVTKSNAMRYGMVLWDRIAYEVAKEYPDVTMDKMLVDAMTVRMVNAPDSLSTIVATNLHADILSDLAAALAGSIGIAPSSNLNPERRWPSMFEPIHGSAFDLVGKDAANPVGAIWSAAEMLGFLGEEEAKKKVMEAVERVGDKGIKTRDLGGESKCSEVVAAIVEEIQRAG
;
A
#
# COMPACT_ATOMS: atom_id res chain seq x y z
N MET A 1 -13.72 -23.47 -47.16
CA MET A 1 -15.19 -23.41 -47.22
C MET A 1 -15.70 -23.28 -45.79
N TRP A 2 -16.36 -22.16 -45.50
CA TRP A 2 -17.43 -21.87 -44.51
C TRP A 2 -17.77 -22.96 -43.47
N GLY A 3 -17.99 -22.70 -42.18
CA GLY A 3 -18.27 -21.43 -41.51
C GLY A 3 -18.36 -21.58 -39.98
N ASN A 4 -18.49 -20.39 -39.38
CA ASN A 4 -18.73 -20.07 -37.97
C ASN A 4 -20.09 -20.60 -37.48
N PRO A 5 -20.29 -20.80 -36.17
CA PRO A 5 -21.25 -19.90 -35.52
C PRO A 5 -20.84 -19.45 -34.11
N ARG A 6 -20.98 -18.14 -33.87
CA ARG A 6 -21.08 -17.52 -32.53
C ARG A 6 -22.52 -17.68 -32.01
N PRO A 7 -22.75 -17.87 -30.70
CA PRO A 7 -24.06 -17.63 -30.11
C PRO A 7 -24.28 -16.14 -29.89
N ARG A 8 -25.43 -15.62 -30.36
CA ARG A 8 -25.98 -14.31 -29.97
C ARG A 8 -26.73 -14.49 -28.65
N PHE A 9 -26.42 -13.66 -27.65
CA PHE A 9 -27.30 -13.43 -26.51
C PHE A 9 -28.24 -12.26 -26.87
N GLU A 10 -29.53 -12.55 -27.00
CA GLU A 10 -30.59 -11.54 -27.09
C GLU A 10 -31.01 -11.15 -25.67
N PHE A 11 -30.81 -9.87 -25.31
CA PHE A 11 -31.42 -9.29 -24.12
C PHE A 11 -32.87 -8.91 -24.44
N ALA A 12 -33.81 -9.68 -23.92
CA ALA A 12 -35.22 -9.32 -23.94
C ALA A 12 -35.49 -8.25 -22.87
N THR A 13 -35.75 -7.01 -23.31
CA THR A 13 -36.28 -5.93 -22.47
C THR A 13 -37.79 -6.08 -22.34
N LYS A 14 -38.30 -6.32 -21.13
CA LYS A 14 -39.66 -5.95 -20.72
C LYS A 14 -39.63 -5.37 -19.31
N PRO A 15 -40.22 -4.19 -19.07
CA PRO A 15 -40.41 -3.66 -17.73
C PRO A 15 -41.68 -4.25 -17.14
N GLU A 16 -41.57 -5.01 -16.06
CA GLU A 16 -42.73 -5.35 -15.23
C GLU A 16 -42.93 -4.29 -14.15
N LYS A 17 -44.17 -3.80 -14.09
CA LYS A 17 -44.68 -2.82 -13.15
C LYS A 17 -44.66 -3.42 -11.75
N PHE A 18 -44.00 -2.75 -10.80
CA PHE A 18 -44.25 -2.99 -9.38
C PHE A 18 -45.56 -2.32 -9.00
N GLY A 19 -46.52 -3.15 -8.56
CA GLY A 19 -47.80 -2.73 -8.04
C GLY A 19 -47.67 -2.09 -6.66
N GLU A 20 -48.55 -1.12 -6.44
CA GLU A 20 -48.86 -0.49 -5.17
C GLU A 20 -49.31 -1.54 -4.14
N CYS A 21 -48.76 -1.48 -2.94
CA CYS A 21 -49.38 -2.05 -1.75
C CYS A 21 -49.48 -0.96 -0.69
N ASN A 22 -50.73 -0.73 -0.28
CA ASN A 22 -51.17 0.29 0.65
C ASN A 22 -50.69 0.06 2.10
N GLU A 23 -50.78 1.17 2.80
CA GLU A 23 -50.70 1.44 4.23
C GLU A 23 -51.41 0.43 5.13
N GLU A 24 -50.82 0.31 6.33
CA GLU A 24 -51.42 0.22 7.68
C GLU A 24 -50.87 -0.96 8.48
N GLU A 25 -50.01 -0.66 9.46
CA GLU A 25 -50.28 -1.01 10.85
C GLU A 25 -49.28 -0.33 11.80
N GLU A 26 -49.86 0.33 12.80
CA GLU A 26 -49.21 1.08 13.87
C GLU A 26 -48.44 0.15 14.82
N GLY A 27 -47.29 0.61 15.30
CA GLY A 27 -46.51 -0.10 16.32
C GLY A 27 -45.48 0.82 16.97
N GLY A 28 -45.94 1.70 17.84
CA GLY A 28 -45.11 2.65 18.58
C GLY A 28 -44.14 1.97 19.53
N TYR A 29 -42.86 2.34 19.45
CA TYR A 29 -41.88 2.15 20.52
C TYR A 29 -41.28 3.49 20.93
N LEU A 30 -41.64 3.89 22.14
CA LEU A 30 -41.17 5.07 22.86
C LEU A 30 -39.68 4.94 23.19
N ALA A 31 -38.86 5.89 22.73
CA ALA A 31 -37.49 6.06 23.19
C ALA A 31 -37.46 6.85 24.51
N PRO A 32 -36.72 6.41 25.55
CA PRO A 32 -36.53 7.22 26.75
C PRO A 32 -35.52 8.35 26.48
N ARG A 33 -35.97 9.58 26.72
CA ARG A 33 -35.12 10.78 26.78
C ARG A 33 -34.28 10.73 28.05
N THR A 34 -32.95 10.68 27.91
CA THR A 34 -32.01 10.99 28.99
C THR A 34 -31.17 12.19 28.57
N SER A 35 -31.48 13.34 29.20
CA SER A 35 -30.70 14.57 29.11
C SER A 35 -29.50 14.48 30.06
N PHE A 36 -28.29 14.52 29.52
CA PHE A 36 -27.06 14.74 30.30
C PHE A 36 -26.66 16.23 30.25
N PRO A 37 -26.21 16.82 31.37
CA PRO A 37 -25.83 18.23 31.43
C PRO A 37 -24.46 18.47 30.76
N THR A 38 -24.38 19.53 29.96
CA THR A 38 -23.14 20.04 29.35
C THR A 38 -22.33 20.83 30.39
N PRO A 39 -21.05 20.50 30.66
CA PRO A 39 -20.19 21.37 31.44
C PRO A 39 -19.65 22.52 30.56
N GLN A 40 -20.01 23.76 30.90
CA GLN A 40 -19.34 24.95 30.39
C GLN A 40 -17.93 25.05 30.99
N ALA A 41 -16.91 24.82 30.18
CA ALA A 41 -15.53 25.15 30.55
C ALA A 41 -15.26 26.64 30.24
N LYS A 42 -14.86 27.38 31.28
CA LYS A 42 -14.41 28.78 31.18
C LYS A 42 -13.08 28.84 30.42
N VAL A 43 -13.02 29.69 29.39
CA VAL A 43 -11.78 30.10 28.72
C VAL A 43 -11.04 31.08 29.65
N PRO A 44 -9.77 30.85 30.02
CA PRO A 44 -8.97 31.85 30.69
C PRO A 44 -8.31 32.80 29.66
N ASP A 45 -8.44 34.08 29.98
CA ASP A 45 -7.83 35.24 29.36
C ASP A 45 -6.28 35.16 29.44
N ILE A 46 -5.61 35.23 28.29
CA ILE A 46 -4.15 35.29 28.21
C ILE A 46 -3.77 36.69 27.74
N SER A 47 -3.43 37.51 28.73
CA SER A 47 -2.74 38.78 28.53
C SER A 47 -1.29 38.52 28.09
N THR A 48 -0.89 39.19 27.00
CA THR A 48 0.48 39.28 26.51
C THR A 48 1.40 40.05 27.46
N PRO A 49 2.67 39.63 27.58
CA PRO A 49 3.75 40.60 27.71
C PRO A 49 4.82 40.47 26.62
N SER A 50 5.35 41.64 26.29
CA SER A 50 6.34 42.01 25.28
C SER A 50 7.75 41.45 25.50
N ILE A 51 8.29 40.87 24.43
CA ILE A 51 9.65 40.93 23.84
C ILE A 51 10.81 41.41 24.74
N ALA A 52 11.83 40.55 24.85
CA ALA A 52 13.24 40.97 24.81
C ALA A 52 14.02 40.00 23.92
N SER A 53 14.76 40.57 22.96
CA SER A 53 15.46 39.92 21.86
C SER A 53 16.76 39.22 22.27
N SER A 54 17.00 38.04 21.68
CA SER A 54 18.34 37.68 21.19
C SER A 54 18.19 36.98 19.85
N HIS A 55 18.44 37.73 18.77
CA HIS A 55 18.58 37.15 17.44
C HIS A 55 19.86 36.32 17.41
N HIS A 56 19.74 35.02 17.66
CA HIS A 56 20.64 34.06 17.03
C HIS A 56 20.16 33.89 15.59
N LEU A 57 20.91 34.46 14.65
CA LEU A 57 20.83 34.04 13.27
C LEU A 57 21.10 32.53 13.23
N PRO A 58 20.20 31.70 12.68
CA PRO A 58 20.50 30.28 12.53
C PRO A 58 21.70 30.16 11.59
N MET A 59 22.72 29.46 12.06
CA MET A 59 23.84 29.04 11.21
C MET A 59 23.25 28.27 10.01
N PRO A 60 23.61 28.58 8.77
CA PRO A 60 23.43 27.61 7.70
C PRO A 60 24.34 26.40 8.01
N ASP A 61 23.93 25.19 7.64
CA ASP A 61 24.79 23.99 7.46
C ASP A 61 24.55 22.75 8.35
N SER A 62 23.45 22.63 9.10
CA SER A 62 23.03 21.28 9.54
C SER A 62 21.97 20.72 8.59
N LYS A 63 22.39 19.82 7.70
CA LYS A 63 21.45 19.02 6.89
C LYS A 63 20.44 18.34 7.80
N LYS A 64 19.16 18.31 7.39
CA LYS A 64 18.12 17.57 8.13
C LYS A 64 18.50 16.09 8.16
N ILE A 65 18.38 15.43 9.30
CA ILE A 65 18.69 14.00 9.45
C ILE A 65 17.38 13.25 9.66
N TYR A 66 17.12 12.25 8.81
CA TYR A 66 16.03 11.30 9.03
C TYR A 66 16.59 9.96 9.49
N LYS A 67 16.01 9.38 10.53
CA LYS A 67 16.34 8.04 11.04
C LYS A 67 15.49 7.00 10.33
N ILE A 68 16.13 6.05 9.68
CA ILE A 68 15.47 5.01 8.91
C ILE A 68 15.80 3.64 9.52
N ALA A 69 14.76 2.91 9.93
CA ALA A 69 14.90 1.52 10.34
C ALA A 69 14.97 0.64 9.09
N LEU A 70 16.07 -0.08 8.91
CA LEU A 70 16.21 -1.08 7.86
C LEU A 70 15.76 -2.44 8.40
N LEU A 71 14.81 -3.05 7.72
CA LEU A 71 14.32 -4.40 7.98
C LEU A 71 14.48 -5.23 6.70
N PRO A 72 15.71 -5.67 6.35
CA PRO A 72 15.93 -6.35 5.08
C PRO A 72 15.22 -7.71 5.02
N GLY A 73 15.11 -8.38 6.17
CA GLY A 73 14.34 -9.62 6.33
C GLY A 73 14.96 -10.80 5.59
N ASP A 74 14.14 -11.51 4.82
CA ASP A 74 14.45 -12.84 4.29
C ASP A 74 14.68 -12.87 2.77
N GLY A 75 15.36 -13.91 2.30
CA GLY A 75 15.54 -14.20 0.87
C GLY A 75 16.28 -13.08 0.12
N ILE A 76 15.67 -12.53 -0.94
CA ILE A 76 16.24 -11.41 -1.72
C ILE A 76 16.13 -10.05 -1.02
N GLY A 77 15.40 -9.97 0.10
CA GLY A 77 15.19 -8.74 0.86
C GLY A 77 16.49 -7.95 1.13
N PRO A 78 17.55 -8.58 1.69
CA PRO A 78 18.86 -7.95 1.83
C PRO A 78 19.43 -7.36 0.53
N GLU A 79 19.41 -8.12 -0.56
CA GLU A 79 19.95 -7.68 -1.86
C GLU A 79 19.23 -6.43 -2.40
N VAL A 80 17.90 -6.40 -2.32
CA VAL A 80 17.11 -5.28 -2.86
C VAL A 80 17.04 -4.07 -1.92
N ILE A 81 17.16 -4.27 -0.61
CA ILE A 81 17.26 -3.15 0.34
C ILE A 81 18.61 -2.48 0.24
N ASP A 82 19.71 -3.23 0.12
CA ASP A 82 21.03 -2.67 -0.15
C ASP A 82 21.09 -1.88 -1.48
N ALA A 83 20.37 -2.35 -2.50
CA ALA A 83 20.19 -1.64 -3.76
C ALA A 83 19.52 -0.26 -3.56
N GLY A 84 18.42 -0.22 -2.81
CA GLY A 84 17.76 1.04 -2.44
C GLY A 84 18.64 1.96 -1.61
N VAL A 85 19.32 1.44 -0.59
CA VAL A 85 20.26 2.19 0.25
C VAL A 85 21.40 2.77 -0.57
N SER A 86 21.91 2.05 -1.57
CA SER A 86 22.96 2.54 -2.48
C SER A 86 22.48 3.77 -3.27
N CYS A 87 21.26 3.73 -3.79
CA CYS A 87 20.65 4.87 -4.49
C CYS A 87 20.40 6.06 -3.55
N LEU A 88 19.92 5.81 -2.34
CA LEU A 88 19.68 6.83 -1.33
C LEU A 88 20.99 7.50 -0.84
N ARG A 89 22.07 6.73 -0.68
CA ARG A 89 23.40 7.24 -0.34
C ARG A 89 23.97 8.10 -1.47
N ALA A 90 23.85 7.64 -2.72
CA ALA A 90 24.25 8.43 -3.88
C ALA A 90 23.53 9.79 -3.90
N LEU A 91 22.21 9.79 -3.71
CA LEU A 91 21.38 11.00 -3.66
C LEU A 91 21.78 11.95 -2.53
N THR A 92 21.97 11.44 -1.32
CA THR A 92 22.30 12.28 -0.14
C THR A 92 23.74 12.76 -0.12
N SER A 93 24.64 12.10 -0.85
CA SER A 93 26.03 12.53 -1.05
C SER A 93 26.16 13.74 -1.99
N LEU A 94 25.11 14.05 -2.77
CA LEU A 94 25.14 15.20 -3.69
C LEU A 94 25.33 16.50 -2.90
N PRO A 95 26.15 17.45 -3.41
CA PRO A 95 26.31 18.76 -2.77
C PRO A 95 24.98 19.50 -2.61
N SER A 96 24.04 19.30 -3.55
CA SER A 96 22.70 19.89 -3.51
C SER A 96 21.75 19.27 -2.49
N SER A 97 22.10 18.15 -1.84
CA SER A 97 21.21 17.48 -0.90
C SER A 97 21.07 18.29 0.39
N ALA A 98 19.84 18.67 0.74
CA ALA A 98 19.51 19.40 1.97
C ALA A 98 19.37 18.49 3.22
N PHE A 99 19.39 17.16 3.03
CA PHE A 99 19.20 16.18 4.09
C PHE A 99 20.18 15.01 3.99
N THR A 100 20.25 14.23 5.05
CA THR A 100 20.95 12.94 5.13
C THR A 100 20.03 11.89 5.75
N LEU A 101 20.35 10.62 5.52
CA LEU A 101 19.62 9.49 6.07
C LEU A 101 20.56 8.71 6.99
N ASP A 102 20.11 8.48 8.22
CA ASP A 102 20.79 7.66 9.21
C ASP A 102 20.09 6.29 9.27
N PHE A 103 20.79 5.25 8.83
CA PHE A 103 20.24 3.91 8.70
C PHE A 103 20.61 3.06 9.90
N THR A 104 19.64 2.39 10.49
CA THR A 104 19.87 1.37 11.53
C THR A 104 19.34 0.03 11.07
N ASP A 105 20.23 -0.95 10.92
CA ASP A 105 19.88 -2.33 10.61
C ASP A 105 19.26 -3.02 11.81
N LEU A 106 18.05 -3.56 11.62
CA LEU A 106 17.35 -4.39 12.57
C LEU A 106 17.28 -5.81 11.99
N ASP A 107 18.05 -6.74 12.56
CA ASP A 107 18.12 -8.15 12.13
C ASP A 107 16.88 -8.94 12.58
N TRP A 108 15.73 -8.57 12.02
CA TRP A 108 14.43 -9.22 12.25
C TRP A 108 14.07 -10.04 11.03
N SER A 109 14.36 -11.34 11.09
CA SER A 109 14.31 -12.28 9.97
C SER A 109 13.88 -13.68 10.43
N SER A 110 13.53 -14.55 9.49
CA SER A 110 13.29 -15.97 9.75
C SER A 110 14.54 -16.66 10.30
N ALA A 111 15.73 -16.21 9.88
CA ALA A 111 16.99 -16.69 10.45
C ALA A 111 17.14 -16.34 11.93
N GLN A 112 16.70 -15.15 12.34
CA GLN A 112 16.67 -14.75 13.74
C GLN A 112 15.61 -15.52 14.53
N TYR A 113 14.40 -15.65 13.97
CA TYR A 113 13.33 -16.47 14.55
C TYR A 113 13.77 -17.91 14.82
N LYS A 114 14.46 -18.56 13.88
CA LYS A 114 15.00 -19.93 14.07
C LYS A 114 16.01 -20.03 15.23
N LYS A 115 16.68 -18.93 15.61
CA LYS A 115 17.64 -18.89 16.73
C LYS A 115 16.96 -18.56 18.07
N THR A 116 16.00 -17.65 18.07
CA THR A 116 15.46 -17.04 19.31
C THR A 116 14.03 -17.45 19.62
N GLY A 117 13.28 -17.94 18.63
CA GLY A 117 11.84 -18.16 18.68
C GLY A 117 11.00 -16.89 18.48
N GLU A 118 11.61 -15.74 18.19
CA GLU A 118 10.93 -14.45 18.03
C GLU A 118 11.48 -13.72 16.78
N PHE A 119 10.60 -13.27 15.88
CA PHE A 119 10.99 -12.46 14.71
C PHE A 119 11.42 -11.04 15.09
N MET A 120 10.67 -10.45 16.00
CA MET A 120 10.85 -9.10 16.52
C MET A 120 10.93 -9.20 18.05
N PRO A 121 11.87 -8.48 18.71
CA PRO A 121 11.94 -8.46 20.17
C PRO A 121 10.67 -7.85 20.76
N LYS A 122 10.40 -8.15 22.04
CA LYS A 122 9.18 -7.68 22.73
C LYS A 122 9.02 -6.16 22.76
N ASP A 123 10.12 -5.41 22.72
CA ASP A 123 10.16 -3.95 22.64
C ASP A 123 10.33 -3.43 21.20
N GLY A 124 10.17 -4.28 20.19
CA GLY A 124 10.40 -3.94 18.78
C GLY A 124 9.48 -2.82 18.28
N ILE A 125 8.19 -2.86 18.64
CA ILE A 125 7.27 -1.76 18.30
C ILE A 125 7.70 -0.45 18.95
N GLU A 126 8.17 -0.48 20.21
CA GLU A 126 8.67 0.71 20.88
C GLU A 126 9.96 1.24 20.23
N THR A 127 10.85 0.33 19.84
CA THR A 127 12.08 0.64 19.10
C THR A 127 11.76 1.36 17.79
N LEU A 128 10.80 0.83 17.01
CA LEU A 128 10.42 1.41 15.73
C LEU A 128 9.89 2.84 15.87
N LYS A 129 9.19 3.20 16.95
CA LYS A 129 8.65 4.56 17.17
C LYS A 129 9.71 5.66 17.19
N SER A 130 10.98 5.31 17.42
CA SER A 130 12.09 6.27 17.45
C SER A 130 12.63 6.68 16.07
N PHE A 131 12.14 6.04 15.01
CA PHE A 131 12.52 6.31 13.63
C PHE A 131 11.55 7.26 12.93
N ASP A 132 11.94 7.83 11.80
CA ASP A 132 11.07 8.64 10.95
C ASP A 132 10.33 7.78 9.92
N ALA A 133 10.96 6.69 9.47
CA ALA A 133 10.38 5.73 8.54
C ALA A 133 11.02 4.34 8.67
N ILE A 134 10.34 3.34 8.13
CA ILE A 134 10.77 1.95 8.06
C ILE A 134 10.94 1.57 6.60
N TYR A 135 12.08 0.98 6.25
CA TYR A 135 12.37 0.46 4.92
C TYR A 135 12.56 -1.05 4.99
N PHE A 136 11.60 -1.79 4.44
CA PHE A 136 11.41 -3.22 4.67
C PHE A 136 11.57 -4.01 3.37
N GLY A 137 12.30 -5.12 3.41
CA GLY A 137 12.56 -5.98 2.26
C GLY A 137 11.47 -7.01 2.04
N SER A 138 11.60 -8.17 2.68
CA SER A 138 10.62 -9.27 2.59
C SER A 138 10.66 -10.14 3.83
N VAL A 139 9.59 -10.89 4.10
CA VAL A 139 9.55 -11.89 5.18
C VAL A 139 8.95 -13.19 4.69
N GLY A 140 9.50 -14.29 5.18
CA GLY A 140 9.07 -15.64 4.87
C GLY A 140 10.28 -16.52 4.57
N ASP A 141 10.17 -17.81 4.87
CA ASP A 141 11.20 -18.83 4.68
C ASP A 141 10.52 -20.18 4.50
N LYS A 142 11.02 -21.02 3.61
CA LYS A 142 10.43 -22.34 3.31
C LYS A 142 10.30 -23.28 4.53
N ASP A 143 11.12 -23.07 5.57
CA ASP A 143 11.13 -23.88 6.78
C ASP A 143 10.37 -23.21 7.94
N VAL A 144 9.66 -22.11 7.70
CA VAL A 144 8.81 -21.42 8.67
C VAL A 144 7.43 -21.21 8.03
N GLU A 145 6.37 -21.66 8.68
CA GLU A 145 5.02 -21.51 8.12
C GLU A 145 4.67 -20.02 7.89
N ASP A 146 4.07 -19.73 6.73
CA ASP A 146 3.79 -18.34 6.30
C ASP A 146 2.98 -17.55 7.34
N HIS A 147 2.00 -18.20 7.98
CA HIS A 147 1.20 -17.55 9.01
C HIS A 147 2.04 -17.19 10.26
N ILE A 148 3.09 -17.94 10.58
CA ILE A 148 3.97 -17.60 11.71
C ILE A 148 4.83 -16.39 11.33
N SER A 149 5.40 -16.38 10.13
CA SER A 149 6.30 -15.31 9.70
C SER A 149 5.58 -13.97 9.50
N LEU A 150 4.43 -13.96 8.80
CA LEU A 150 3.66 -12.75 8.58
C LEU A 150 3.06 -12.17 9.88
N TRP A 151 2.51 -13.04 10.74
CA TRP A 151 1.91 -12.61 12.01
C TRP A 151 2.92 -12.38 13.14
N GLY A 152 4.17 -12.81 12.95
CA GLY A 152 5.28 -12.55 13.88
C GLY A 152 6.02 -11.24 13.62
N LEU A 153 5.84 -10.61 12.45
CA LEU A 153 6.63 -9.43 12.06
C LEU A 153 5.77 -8.33 11.40
N ILE A 154 5.43 -8.50 10.12
CA ILE A 154 4.90 -7.40 9.31
C ILE A 154 3.47 -6.98 9.69
N LEU A 155 2.59 -7.94 10.01
CA LEU A 155 1.21 -7.63 10.40
C LEU A 155 1.12 -6.93 11.77
N PRO A 156 1.86 -7.35 12.81
CA PRO A 156 1.98 -6.57 14.05
C PRO A 156 2.44 -5.14 13.82
N ILE A 157 3.49 -4.92 13.02
CA ILE A 157 3.99 -3.57 12.70
C ILE A 157 2.86 -2.72 12.08
N ARG A 158 2.19 -3.23 11.03
CA ARG A 158 1.10 -2.52 10.36
C ARG A 158 -0.03 -2.15 11.32
N LYS A 159 -0.45 -3.08 12.18
CA LYS A 159 -1.57 -2.90 13.11
C LYS A 159 -1.22 -1.97 14.28
N GLU A 160 -0.12 -2.22 14.96
CA GLU A 160 0.25 -1.47 16.17
C GLU A 160 0.71 -0.05 15.84
N MET A 161 1.38 0.15 14.70
CA MET A 161 1.76 1.48 14.21
C MET A 161 0.65 2.17 13.42
N GLN A 162 -0.55 1.60 13.36
CA GLN A 162 -1.72 2.19 12.70
C GLN A 162 -1.43 2.59 11.24
N GLN A 163 -0.72 1.73 10.50
CA GLN A 163 -0.42 1.92 9.09
C GLN A 163 -1.61 1.45 8.23
N TRP A 164 -2.76 2.11 8.43
CA TRP A 164 -4.07 1.61 8.04
C TRP A 164 -4.38 1.71 6.54
N VAL A 165 -3.58 2.45 5.78
CA VAL A 165 -3.68 2.48 4.32
C VAL A 165 -2.40 1.97 3.71
N ASN A 166 -2.55 1.10 2.72
CA ASN A 166 -1.45 0.68 1.88
C ASN A 166 -1.65 1.24 0.46
N VAL A 167 -0.66 1.98 -0.03
CA VAL A 167 -0.70 2.63 -1.34
C VAL A 167 0.26 1.90 -2.27
N ARG A 168 -0.26 1.41 -3.40
CA ARG A 168 0.47 0.65 -4.41
C ARG A 168 0.29 1.32 -5.77
N PRO A 169 1.18 2.25 -6.17
CA PRO A 169 1.20 2.75 -7.53
C PRO A 169 1.69 1.67 -8.49
N VAL A 170 1.09 1.59 -9.67
CA VAL A 170 1.37 0.58 -10.69
C VAL A 170 1.48 1.28 -12.03
N ARG A 171 2.65 1.17 -12.67
CA ARG A 171 2.90 1.79 -13.98
C ARG A 171 3.69 0.87 -14.90
N ILE A 172 3.40 0.93 -16.20
CA ILE A 172 4.36 0.45 -17.20
C ILE A 172 5.50 1.48 -17.22
N LEU A 173 6.68 1.07 -16.73
CA LEU A 173 7.85 1.94 -16.71
C LEU A 173 8.48 2.05 -18.11
N PRO A 174 9.13 3.17 -18.42
CA PRO A 174 9.86 3.32 -19.68
C PRO A 174 10.88 2.18 -19.87
N GLY A 175 10.93 1.66 -21.10
CA GLY A 175 11.71 0.48 -21.45
C GLY A 175 11.13 -0.88 -21.04
N THR A 176 10.02 -0.94 -20.29
CA THR A 176 9.30 -2.20 -20.00
C THR A 176 8.10 -2.37 -20.94
N ARG A 177 7.42 -3.53 -20.86
CA ARG A 177 6.24 -3.83 -21.66
C ARG A 177 5.23 -4.61 -20.82
N SER A 178 3.96 -4.28 -21.00
CA SER A 178 2.86 -5.11 -20.49
C SER A 178 2.82 -6.46 -21.22
N PRO A 179 2.44 -7.57 -20.56
CA PRO A 179 2.04 -8.80 -21.23
C PRO A 179 0.70 -8.68 -21.98
N LEU A 180 -0.09 -7.61 -21.76
CA LEU A 180 -1.35 -7.38 -22.46
C LEU A 180 -1.11 -6.92 -23.90
N ALA A 181 -1.82 -7.54 -24.84
CA ALA A 181 -1.70 -7.18 -26.25
C ALA A 181 -2.30 -5.80 -26.53
N GLY A 182 -1.50 -4.90 -27.11
CA GLY A 182 -1.94 -3.57 -27.54
C GLY A 182 -2.12 -2.54 -26.41
N VAL A 183 -1.63 -2.84 -25.21
CA VAL A 183 -1.64 -1.92 -24.07
C VAL A 183 -0.26 -1.29 -23.93
N GLU A 184 -0.20 0.04 -24.11
CA GLU A 184 1.05 0.81 -24.02
C GLU A 184 1.18 1.53 -22.68
N GLU A 185 0.06 1.81 -22.01
CA GLU A 185 0.03 2.57 -20.77
C GLU A 185 -0.86 1.90 -19.73
N ILE A 186 -0.33 1.79 -18.52
CA ILE A 186 -1.05 1.54 -17.29
C ILE A 186 -0.49 2.57 -16.31
N ASP A 187 -1.37 3.31 -15.65
CA ASP A 187 -1.05 4.15 -14.51
C ASP A 187 -2.20 4.09 -13.50
N TRP A 188 -2.05 3.21 -12.52
CA TRP A 188 -3.04 2.99 -11.48
C TRP A 188 -2.46 3.28 -10.10
N VAL A 189 -3.33 3.64 -9.17
CA VAL A 189 -3.02 3.65 -7.74
C VAL A 189 -4.05 2.81 -7.00
N ILE A 190 -3.58 1.75 -6.35
CA ILE A 190 -4.42 0.92 -5.49
C ILE A 190 -4.29 1.42 -4.05
N VAL A 191 -5.43 1.76 -3.47
CA VAL A 191 -5.61 2.18 -2.07
C VAL A 191 -6.23 1.00 -1.32
N ARG A 192 -5.40 0.32 -0.54
CA ARG A 192 -5.72 -0.89 0.21
C ARG A 192 -6.03 -0.57 1.66
N GLU A 193 -7.12 -1.11 2.20
CA GLU A 193 -7.30 -1.22 3.65
C GLU A 193 -6.23 -2.16 4.22
N ASN A 194 -5.49 -1.74 5.25
CA ASN A 194 -4.28 -2.42 5.67
C ASN A 194 -4.23 -2.80 7.17
N SER A 195 -5.34 -2.64 7.90
CA SER A 195 -5.37 -2.85 9.35
C SER A 195 -6.48 -3.79 9.85
N GLU A 196 -7.57 -3.93 9.09
CA GLU A 196 -8.72 -4.77 9.42
C GLU A 196 -9.17 -5.56 8.17
N GLY A 197 -10.46 -5.76 7.99
CA GLY A 197 -11.04 -6.55 6.92
C GLY A 197 -10.82 -8.04 7.12
N GLU A 198 -10.52 -8.73 6.02
CA GLU A 198 -10.31 -10.18 5.99
C GLU A 198 -9.08 -10.61 6.78
N TYR A 199 -8.11 -9.71 7.00
CA TYR A 199 -6.89 -9.95 7.78
C TYR A 199 -6.99 -9.38 9.20
N ALA A 200 -8.20 -9.23 9.74
CA ALA A 200 -8.41 -8.75 11.11
C ALA A 200 -7.76 -9.65 12.17
N GLY A 201 -7.64 -10.96 11.91
CA GLY A 201 -7.07 -11.95 12.85
C GLY A 201 -8.07 -12.45 13.88
N GLN A 202 -9.37 -12.30 13.59
CA GLN A 202 -10.46 -12.83 14.41
C GLN A 202 -10.88 -14.19 13.87
N GLY A 203 -11.03 -15.16 14.78
CA GLY A 203 -11.26 -16.54 14.38
C GLY A 203 -10.62 -17.51 15.38
N GLY A 204 -10.28 -18.69 14.89
CA GLY A 204 -9.57 -19.71 15.66
C GLY A 204 -9.91 -21.13 15.27
N ILE A 205 -9.22 -22.07 15.91
CA ILE A 205 -9.39 -23.51 15.72
C ILE A 205 -10.15 -24.10 16.91
N THR A 206 -11.20 -24.87 16.63
CA THR A 206 -11.93 -25.68 17.61
C THR A 206 -11.73 -27.16 17.32
N HIS A 207 -11.68 -27.99 18.37
CA HIS A 207 -11.40 -29.44 18.29
C HIS A 207 -10.09 -29.80 17.55
N PRO A 208 -8.95 -29.19 17.94
CA PRO A 208 -7.70 -29.39 17.23
C PRO A 208 -7.26 -30.86 17.23
N ASN A 209 -6.67 -31.31 16.13
CA ASN A 209 -6.16 -32.67 15.92
C ASN A 209 -7.26 -33.76 15.98
N SER A 210 -8.48 -33.43 15.54
CA SER A 210 -9.60 -34.38 15.50
C SER A 210 -10.35 -34.33 14.17
N SER A 211 -11.18 -35.34 13.87
CA SER A 211 -12.04 -35.35 12.69
C SER A 211 -13.17 -34.29 12.73
N LEU A 212 -13.33 -33.60 13.85
CA LEU A 212 -14.28 -32.51 14.06
C LEU A 212 -13.60 -31.13 14.07
N GLU A 213 -12.35 -31.04 13.62
CA GLU A 213 -11.60 -29.78 13.61
C GLU A 213 -12.30 -28.72 12.75
N VAL A 214 -12.47 -27.53 13.32
CA VAL A 214 -13.11 -26.39 12.65
C VAL A 214 -12.19 -25.18 12.77
N GLY A 215 -11.77 -24.63 11.62
CA GLY A 215 -11.15 -23.32 11.51
C GLY A 215 -12.19 -22.26 11.18
N THR A 216 -12.13 -21.12 11.86
CA THR A 216 -12.96 -19.96 11.56
C THR A 216 -12.08 -18.76 11.27
N GLU A 217 -12.43 -18.01 10.24
CA GLU A 217 -11.83 -16.72 9.87
C GLU A 217 -12.95 -15.70 9.73
N VAL A 218 -12.84 -14.59 10.44
CA VAL A 218 -13.89 -13.57 10.52
C VAL A 218 -13.34 -12.24 10.03
N ALA A 219 -13.86 -11.79 8.89
CA ALA A 219 -13.54 -10.47 8.37
C ALA A 219 -14.24 -9.38 9.21
N ILE A 220 -13.47 -8.42 9.73
CA ILE A 220 -13.99 -7.33 10.57
C ILE A 220 -13.89 -6.03 9.81
N PHE A 221 -15.02 -5.34 9.68
CA PHE A 221 -15.08 -4.01 9.07
C PHE A 221 -15.70 -3.04 10.07
N THR A 222 -14.98 -1.99 10.42
CA THR A 222 -15.47 -0.94 11.29
C THR A 222 -15.89 0.27 10.46
N ARG A 223 -16.90 1.00 10.94
CA ARG A 223 -17.33 2.23 10.25
C ARG A 223 -16.17 3.21 10.10
N GLY A 224 -15.42 3.44 11.18
CA GLY A 224 -14.28 4.37 11.17
C GLY A 224 -13.13 3.92 10.27
N GLY A 225 -12.84 2.61 10.20
CA GLY A 225 -11.84 2.04 9.30
C GLY A 225 -12.19 2.25 7.82
N ILE A 226 -13.45 2.03 7.46
CA ILE A 226 -13.94 2.26 6.11
C ILE A 226 -13.93 3.77 5.79
N GLU A 227 -14.50 4.61 6.66
CA GLU A 227 -14.60 6.06 6.42
C GLU A 227 -13.23 6.70 6.15
N ARG A 228 -12.22 6.44 7.02
CA ARG A 228 -10.88 7.03 6.84
C ARG A 228 -10.21 6.60 5.53
N LEU A 229 -10.40 5.34 5.13
CA LEU A 229 -9.86 4.81 3.89
C LEU A 229 -10.56 5.43 2.67
N MET A 230 -11.89 5.56 2.70
CA MET A 230 -12.65 6.19 1.63
C MET A 230 -12.21 7.65 1.44
N HIS A 231 -12.10 8.43 2.53
CA HIS A 231 -11.57 9.80 2.43
C HIS A 231 -10.17 9.85 1.82
N PHE A 232 -9.29 8.90 2.17
CA PHE A 232 -7.97 8.80 1.56
C PHE A 232 -8.08 8.52 0.06
N ALA A 233 -8.88 7.51 -0.34
CA ALA A 233 -9.05 7.12 -1.73
C ALA A 233 -9.66 8.24 -2.60
N PHE A 234 -10.68 8.95 -2.09
CA PHE A 234 -11.28 10.09 -2.77
C PHE A 234 -10.27 11.24 -2.97
N LYS A 235 -9.46 11.55 -1.95
CA LYS A 235 -8.38 12.56 -2.07
C LYS A 235 -7.32 12.14 -3.08
N THR A 236 -6.93 10.86 -3.08
CA THR A 236 -5.99 10.30 -4.06
C THR A 236 -6.55 10.41 -5.48
N ALA A 237 -7.83 10.08 -5.69
CA ALA A 237 -8.48 10.20 -6.99
C ALA A 237 -8.56 11.67 -7.45
N ALA A 238 -8.92 12.58 -6.55
CA ALA A 238 -9.00 14.02 -6.85
C ALA A 238 -7.63 14.64 -7.21
N ALA A 239 -6.54 14.15 -6.62
CA ALA A 239 -5.18 14.57 -6.96
C ALA A 239 -4.68 13.98 -8.30
N ARG A 240 -5.43 13.03 -8.88
CA ARG A 240 -5.17 12.40 -10.18
C ARG A 240 -6.19 12.92 -11.20
N ASP A 241 -6.89 12.03 -11.89
CA ASP A 241 -7.85 12.32 -12.95
C ASP A 241 -9.31 12.32 -12.48
N GLY A 242 -9.54 12.29 -11.16
CA GLY A 242 -10.88 12.30 -10.57
C GLY A 242 -11.66 11.00 -10.72
N ARG A 243 -11.05 9.88 -11.17
CA ARG A 243 -11.73 8.57 -11.30
C ARG A 243 -11.38 7.63 -10.15
N LEU A 244 -12.41 7.10 -9.50
CA LEU A 244 -12.30 6.13 -8.40
C LEU A 244 -13.16 4.88 -8.68
N THR A 245 -12.58 3.69 -8.56
CA THR A 245 -13.32 2.43 -8.59
C THR A 245 -13.36 1.79 -7.20
N LEU A 246 -14.57 1.63 -6.66
CA LEU A 246 -14.86 0.91 -5.43
C LEU A 246 -14.97 -0.60 -5.71
N VAL A 247 -14.03 -1.39 -5.18
CA VAL A 247 -14.06 -2.85 -5.29
C VAL A 247 -14.82 -3.46 -4.11
N THR A 248 -15.69 -4.43 -4.38
CA THR A 248 -16.53 -5.07 -3.36
C THR A 248 -16.85 -6.54 -3.70
N LYS A 249 -17.51 -7.24 -2.78
CA LYS A 249 -18.20 -8.51 -3.04
C LYS A 249 -19.57 -8.55 -2.35
N SER A 250 -20.28 -7.41 -2.34
CA SER A 250 -21.55 -7.22 -1.62
C SER A 250 -22.72 -8.07 -2.14
N ASN A 251 -22.60 -8.74 -3.29
CA ASN A 251 -23.57 -9.74 -3.73
C ASN A 251 -23.50 -11.06 -2.94
N ALA A 252 -22.33 -11.41 -2.38
CA ALA A 252 -22.14 -12.64 -1.59
C ALA A 252 -21.90 -12.35 -0.10
N MET A 253 -21.16 -11.29 0.23
CA MET A 253 -20.79 -10.92 1.59
C MET A 253 -21.78 -9.92 2.19
N ARG A 254 -22.89 -10.45 2.74
CA ARG A 254 -24.11 -9.70 3.08
C ARG A 254 -24.00 -8.65 4.19
N TYR A 255 -22.93 -8.63 4.98
CA TYR A 255 -22.80 -7.73 6.12
C TYR A 255 -21.62 -6.77 5.96
N GLY A 256 -20.39 -7.28 5.97
CA GLY A 256 -19.18 -6.47 5.83
C GLY A 256 -19.12 -5.68 4.53
N MET A 257 -19.31 -6.33 3.38
CA MET A 257 -19.26 -5.65 2.08
C MET A 257 -20.46 -4.74 1.84
N VAL A 258 -21.62 -5.02 2.45
CA VAL A 258 -22.77 -4.11 2.39
C VAL A 258 -22.51 -2.84 3.22
N LEU A 259 -21.85 -2.97 4.37
CA LEU A 259 -21.38 -1.83 5.17
C LEU A 259 -20.33 -1.01 4.41
N TRP A 260 -19.36 -1.68 3.78
CA TRP A 260 -18.34 -1.09 2.90
C TRP A 260 -18.96 -0.23 1.80
N ASP A 261 -19.89 -0.81 1.02
CA ASP A 261 -20.60 -0.10 -0.04
C ASP A 261 -21.36 1.11 0.50
N ARG A 262 -22.14 0.93 1.57
CA ARG A 262 -22.97 2.00 2.15
C ARG A 262 -22.12 3.20 2.57
N ILE A 263 -21.02 2.96 3.28
CA ILE A 263 -20.15 4.03 3.76
C ILE A 263 -19.44 4.72 2.60
N ALA A 264 -18.99 3.98 1.58
CA ALA A 264 -18.40 4.60 0.39
C ALA A 264 -19.36 5.58 -0.28
N TYR A 265 -20.65 5.23 -0.42
CA TYR A 265 -21.67 6.15 -0.96
C TYR A 265 -22.02 7.30 -0.02
N GLU A 266 -21.91 7.13 1.30
CA GLU A 266 -22.07 8.23 2.26
C GLU A 266 -20.94 9.25 2.07
N VAL A 267 -19.68 8.80 2.04
CA VAL A 267 -18.48 9.64 1.87
C VAL A 267 -18.44 10.28 0.48
N ALA A 268 -18.88 9.58 -0.57
CA ALA A 268 -18.89 10.10 -1.95
C ALA A 268 -19.63 11.45 -2.09
N LYS A 269 -20.63 11.72 -1.23
CA LYS A 269 -21.38 12.98 -1.23
C LYS A 269 -20.52 14.19 -0.89
N GLU A 270 -19.39 13.99 -0.24
CA GLU A 270 -18.43 15.04 0.14
C GLU A 270 -17.43 15.34 -1.00
N TYR A 271 -17.41 14.54 -2.06
CA TYR A 271 -16.46 14.63 -3.17
C TYR A 271 -17.19 14.69 -4.52
N PRO A 272 -17.98 15.74 -4.81
CA PRO A 272 -18.80 15.81 -6.02
C PRO A 272 -17.98 15.85 -7.32
N ASP A 273 -16.71 16.23 -7.25
CA ASP A 273 -15.80 16.30 -8.40
C ASP A 273 -15.11 14.96 -8.72
N VAL A 274 -15.28 13.93 -7.87
CA VAL A 274 -14.73 12.59 -8.11
C VAL A 274 -15.82 11.67 -8.65
N THR A 275 -15.59 11.12 -9.84
CA THR A 275 -16.48 10.12 -10.42
C THR A 275 -16.14 8.76 -9.83
N MET A 276 -17.03 8.24 -8.99
CA MET A 276 -16.92 6.89 -8.43
C MET A 276 -17.80 5.89 -9.18
N ASP A 277 -17.22 4.75 -9.56
CA ASP A 277 -17.98 3.56 -9.94
C ASP A 277 -17.73 2.38 -8.99
N LYS A 278 -18.53 1.32 -9.11
CA LYS A 278 -18.46 0.14 -8.25
C LYS A 278 -18.29 -1.12 -9.08
N MET A 279 -17.33 -1.97 -8.69
CA MET A 279 -17.09 -3.27 -9.31
C MET A 279 -17.02 -4.39 -8.28
N LEU A 280 -17.55 -5.56 -8.65
CA LEU A 280 -17.29 -6.78 -7.90
C LEU A 280 -15.84 -7.23 -8.14
N VAL A 281 -15.15 -7.75 -7.15
CA VAL A 281 -13.72 -8.12 -7.25
C VAL A 281 -13.42 -9.10 -8.39
N ASP A 282 -14.33 -10.02 -8.70
CA ASP A 282 -14.22 -10.93 -9.84
C ASP A 282 -14.44 -10.23 -11.19
N ALA A 283 -15.35 -9.26 -11.27
CA ALA A 283 -15.50 -8.43 -12.46
C ALA A 283 -14.30 -7.47 -12.63
N MET A 284 -13.69 -7.04 -11.52
CA MET A 284 -12.53 -6.17 -11.52
C MET A 284 -11.32 -6.85 -12.19
N THR A 285 -11.06 -8.13 -11.92
CA THR A 285 -9.97 -8.86 -12.60
C THR A 285 -10.17 -8.90 -14.11
N VAL A 286 -11.42 -9.06 -14.58
CA VAL A 286 -11.77 -9.02 -16.00
C VAL A 286 -11.56 -7.63 -16.59
N ARG A 287 -11.95 -6.56 -15.88
CA ARG A 287 -11.78 -5.18 -16.35
C ARG A 287 -10.31 -4.79 -16.46
N MET A 288 -9.48 -5.18 -15.51
CA MET A 288 -8.03 -4.91 -15.55
C MET A 288 -7.36 -5.49 -16.81
N VAL A 289 -7.87 -6.60 -17.33
CA VAL A 289 -7.36 -7.22 -18.56
C VAL A 289 -7.98 -6.60 -19.81
N ASN A 290 -9.31 -6.44 -19.83
CA ASN A 290 -10.04 -6.09 -21.04
C ASN A 290 -10.18 -4.58 -21.30
N ALA A 291 -10.08 -3.75 -20.27
CA ALA A 291 -10.20 -2.30 -20.34
C ALA A 291 -9.27 -1.61 -19.30
N PRO A 292 -7.95 -1.86 -19.36
CA PRO A 292 -7.00 -1.33 -18.38
C PRO A 292 -6.97 0.21 -18.28
N ASP A 293 -7.19 0.90 -19.41
CA ASP A 293 -7.27 2.36 -19.56
C ASP A 293 -8.48 3.01 -18.86
N SER A 294 -9.49 2.19 -18.55
CA SER A 294 -10.69 2.63 -17.85
C SER A 294 -10.51 2.79 -16.33
N LEU A 295 -9.32 2.52 -15.80
CA LEU A 295 -8.99 2.51 -14.38
C LEU A 295 -7.96 3.59 -14.06
N SER A 296 -8.01 4.11 -12.82
CA SER A 296 -7.05 5.09 -12.30
C SER A 296 -6.81 4.86 -10.82
N THR A 297 -7.72 5.31 -9.94
CA THR A 297 -7.65 5.02 -8.51
C THR A 297 -8.59 3.87 -8.18
N ILE A 298 -8.09 2.88 -7.45
CA ILE A 298 -8.85 1.69 -7.06
C ILE A 298 -8.82 1.60 -5.54
N VAL A 299 -9.98 1.53 -4.89
CA VAL A 299 -10.08 1.30 -3.44
C VAL A 299 -10.65 -0.09 -3.17
N ALA A 300 -9.97 -0.85 -2.31
CA ALA A 300 -10.32 -2.23 -2.04
C ALA A 300 -9.99 -2.62 -0.59
N THR A 301 -10.69 -3.65 -0.11
CA THR A 301 -10.43 -4.25 1.21
C THR A 301 -9.08 -4.96 1.24
N ASN A 302 -8.65 -5.37 2.43
CA ASN A 302 -7.32 -5.91 2.67
C ASN A 302 -7.00 -7.08 1.72
N LEU A 303 -7.82 -8.13 1.70
CA LEU A 303 -7.61 -9.29 0.82
C LEU A 303 -7.83 -8.97 -0.66
N HIS A 304 -8.88 -8.21 -1.00
CA HIS A 304 -9.16 -7.90 -2.40
C HIS A 304 -8.03 -7.09 -3.03
N ALA A 305 -7.50 -6.09 -2.32
CA ALA A 305 -6.41 -5.26 -2.82
C ALA A 305 -5.10 -6.04 -2.89
N ASP A 306 -4.86 -6.98 -1.97
CA ASP A 306 -3.71 -7.89 -2.01
C ASP A 306 -3.65 -8.59 -3.38
N ILE A 307 -4.73 -9.28 -3.73
CA ILE A 307 -4.86 -10.02 -4.99
C ILE A 307 -4.78 -9.09 -6.20
N LEU A 308 -5.53 -7.98 -6.18
CA LEU A 308 -5.61 -7.09 -7.33
C LEU A 308 -4.30 -6.35 -7.59
N SER A 309 -3.52 -6.04 -6.56
CA SER A 309 -2.25 -5.34 -6.73
C SER A 309 -1.14 -6.24 -7.27
N ASP A 310 -1.12 -7.53 -6.92
CA ASP A 310 -0.23 -8.51 -7.56
C ASP A 310 -0.59 -8.70 -9.03
N LEU A 311 -1.89 -8.81 -9.33
CA LEU A 311 -2.37 -8.84 -10.72
C LEU A 311 -1.95 -7.57 -11.45
N ALA A 312 -2.13 -6.40 -10.84
CA ALA A 312 -1.78 -5.12 -11.45
C ALA A 312 -0.28 -5.04 -11.78
N ALA A 313 0.58 -5.44 -10.86
CA ALA A 313 2.02 -5.47 -11.07
C ALA A 313 2.43 -6.42 -12.21
N ALA A 314 1.82 -7.61 -12.27
CA ALA A 314 2.04 -8.55 -13.36
C ALA A 314 1.58 -7.97 -14.72
N LEU A 315 0.43 -7.29 -14.75
CA LEU A 315 -0.09 -6.62 -15.96
C LEU A 315 0.75 -5.40 -16.38
N ALA A 316 1.46 -4.76 -15.46
CA ALA A 316 2.39 -3.67 -15.77
C ALA A 316 3.75 -4.16 -16.29
N GLY A 317 4.03 -5.46 -16.22
CA GLY A 317 5.21 -6.09 -16.82
C GLY A 317 5.96 -7.02 -15.87
N SER A 318 6.02 -6.70 -14.57
CA SER A 318 6.66 -7.56 -13.57
C SER A 318 6.21 -7.21 -12.16
N ILE A 319 6.09 -8.22 -11.29
CA ILE A 319 5.92 -7.99 -9.86
C ILE A 319 7.15 -7.32 -9.22
N GLY A 320 8.34 -7.52 -9.81
CA GLY A 320 9.62 -7.01 -9.30
C GLY A 320 9.76 -5.49 -9.35
N ILE A 321 8.90 -4.78 -10.08
CA ILE A 321 8.92 -3.31 -10.16
C ILE A 321 7.98 -2.63 -9.16
N ALA A 322 7.11 -3.38 -8.50
CA ALA A 322 5.98 -2.79 -7.81
C ALA A 322 6.32 -2.37 -6.37
N PRO A 323 6.17 -1.07 -6.02
CA PRO A 323 6.38 -0.58 -4.67
C PRO A 323 5.12 -0.68 -3.82
N SER A 324 5.29 -0.49 -2.52
CA SER A 324 4.19 -0.48 -1.54
C SER A 324 4.52 0.45 -0.39
N SER A 325 3.54 1.28 -0.02
CA SER A 325 3.66 2.24 1.09
C SER A 325 2.57 1.98 2.13
N ASN A 326 2.95 1.45 3.29
CA ASN A 326 2.09 1.25 4.45
C ASN A 326 2.12 2.50 5.32
N LEU A 327 1.09 3.33 5.18
CA LEU A 327 1.10 4.67 5.74
C LEU A 327 0.28 4.75 7.02
N ASN A 328 0.84 5.43 8.02
CA ASN A 328 0.07 6.19 8.99
C ASN A 328 0.00 7.65 8.50
N PRO A 329 -1.06 8.06 7.78
CA PRO A 329 -1.10 9.38 7.15
C PRO A 329 -1.02 10.55 8.14
N GLU A 330 -1.43 10.33 9.39
CA GLU A 330 -1.34 11.32 10.46
C GLU A 330 0.11 11.54 10.97
N ARG A 331 1.07 10.70 10.56
CA ARG A 331 2.49 10.77 10.98
C ARG A 331 2.69 10.70 12.49
N ARG A 332 1.75 10.07 13.21
CA ARG A 332 1.89 9.80 14.64
C ARG A 332 2.83 8.63 14.89
N TRP A 333 2.93 7.74 13.90
CA TRP A 333 3.82 6.60 13.89
C TRP A 333 4.57 6.52 12.56
N PRO A 334 5.78 5.94 12.55
CA PRO A 334 6.51 5.62 11.33
C PRO A 334 5.67 4.84 10.33
N SER A 335 5.76 5.27 9.08
CA SER A 335 5.23 4.52 7.93
C SER A 335 6.30 3.58 7.39
N MET A 336 5.87 2.50 6.74
CA MET A 336 6.73 1.43 6.23
C MET A 336 6.65 1.31 4.71
N PHE A 337 7.80 1.27 4.06
CA PHE A 337 7.94 1.22 2.61
C PHE A 337 8.65 -0.07 2.22
N GLU A 338 8.06 -0.83 1.30
CA GLU A 338 8.50 -2.17 0.93
C GLU A 338 8.21 -2.48 -0.54
N PRO A 339 8.98 -3.33 -1.23
CA PRO A 339 8.52 -3.90 -2.50
C PRO A 339 7.33 -4.86 -2.25
N ILE A 340 6.49 -5.08 -3.27
CA ILE A 340 5.37 -6.03 -3.16
C ILE A 340 5.84 -7.49 -3.18
N HIS A 341 6.94 -7.79 -3.89
CA HIS A 341 7.39 -9.15 -4.09
C HIS A 341 7.81 -9.84 -2.77
N GLY A 342 7.63 -11.16 -2.70
CA GLY A 342 8.09 -11.95 -1.55
C GLY A 342 9.61 -12.22 -1.56
N SER A 343 10.04 -13.14 -0.69
CA SER A 343 11.45 -13.44 -0.43
C SER A 343 12.20 -14.14 -1.58
N ALA A 344 11.52 -14.73 -2.58
CA ALA A 344 12.12 -15.33 -3.79
C ALA A 344 13.46 -16.08 -3.56
N PHE A 345 13.46 -17.11 -2.68
CA PHE A 345 14.67 -17.84 -2.30
C PHE A 345 15.43 -18.48 -3.46
N ASP A 346 14.75 -18.74 -4.56
CA ASP A 346 15.35 -19.27 -5.78
C ASP A 346 16.31 -18.28 -6.45
N LEU A 347 16.27 -16.98 -6.11
CA LEU A 347 17.14 -15.93 -6.65
C LEU A 347 18.29 -15.54 -5.72
N VAL A 348 18.28 -15.99 -4.46
CA VAL A 348 19.26 -15.58 -3.44
C VAL A 348 20.69 -15.89 -3.88
N GLY A 349 21.55 -14.86 -3.81
CA GLY A 349 22.97 -14.96 -4.14
C GLY A 349 23.27 -15.10 -5.64
N LYS A 350 22.27 -14.92 -6.51
CA LYS A 350 22.43 -15.01 -7.97
C LYS A 350 22.60 -13.67 -8.66
N ASP A 351 22.53 -12.55 -7.93
CA ASP A 351 22.59 -11.20 -8.48
C ASP A 351 21.51 -10.98 -9.57
N ALA A 352 20.31 -11.50 -9.30
CA ALA A 352 19.24 -11.66 -10.29
C ALA A 352 17.90 -11.07 -9.85
N ALA A 353 17.76 -10.64 -8.59
CA ALA A 353 16.55 -9.94 -8.16
C ALA A 353 16.40 -8.61 -8.91
N ASN A 354 15.15 -8.20 -9.13
CA ASN A 354 14.87 -6.88 -9.69
C ASN A 354 14.89 -5.84 -8.55
N PRO A 355 15.80 -4.85 -8.55
CA PRO A 355 15.89 -3.87 -7.47
C PRO A 355 14.84 -2.75 -7.58
N VAL A 356 14.12 -2.65 -8.69
CA VAL A 356 13.27 -1.48 -9.01
C VAL A 356 12.14 -1.29 -8.01
N GLY A 357 11.45 -2.36 -7.58
CA GLY A 357 10.38 -2.26 -6.60
C GLY A 357 10.84 -1.67 -5.27
N ALA A 358 12.01 -2.11 -4.78
CA ALA A 358 12.60 -1.58 -3.55
C ALA A 358 13.04 -0.12 -3.73
N ILE A 359 13.75 0.20 -4.82
CA ILE A 359 14.18 1.58 -5.13
C ILE A 359 12.99 2.53 -5.26
N TRP A 360 11.89 2.10 -5.88
CA TRP A 360 10.68 2.90 -5.97
C TRP A 360 10.03 3.04 -4.59
N SER A 361 9.99 2.01 -3.75
CA SER A 361 9.54 2.15 -2.35
C SER A 361 10.40 3.14 -1.55
N ALA A 362 11.72 3.17 -1.78
CA ALA A 362 12.59 4.20 -1.21
C ALA A 362 12.25 5.60 -1.73
N ALA A 363 11.87 5.75 -3.01
CA ALA A 363 11.39 7.03 -3.55
C ALA A 363 10.05 7.45 -2.92
N GLU A 364 9.11 6.53 -2.72
CA GLU A 364 7.86 6.81 -1.99
C GLU A 364 8.13 7.25 -0.54
N MET A 365 9.11 6.62 0.14
CA MET A 365 9.57 7.04 1.46
C MET A 365 10.07 8.48 1.48
N LEU A 366 10.89 8.88 0.49
CA LEU A 366 11.37 10.25 0.36
C LEU A 366 10.22 11.26 0.22
N GLY A 367 9.24 10.97 -0.64
CA GLY A 367 8.05 11.82 -0.78
C GLY A 367 7.28 11.93 0.52
N PHE A 368 7.08 10.80 1.22
CA PHE A 368 6.46 10.83 2.54
C PHE A 368 7.24 11.66 3.55
N LEU A 369 8.57 11.63 3.55
CA LEU A 369 9.40 12.46 4.44
C LEU A 369 9.36 13.97 4.09
N GLY A 370 8.77 14.34 2.94
CA GLY A 370 8.65 15.70 2.44
C GLY A 370 9.70 16.08 1.39
N GLU A 371 10.46 15.10 0.91
CA GLU A 371 11.57 15.27 -0.03
C GLU A 371 11.12 14.91 -1.46
N GLU A 372 10.08 15.57 -1.96
CA GLU A 372 9.44 15.27 -3.27
C GLU A 372 10.40 15.42 -4.47
N GLU A 373 11.28 16.43 -4.46
CA GLU A 373 12.29 16.59 -5.51
C GLU A 373 13.29 15.43 -5.53
N ALA A 374 13.63 14.90 -4.35
CA ALA A 374 14.51 13.74 -4.21
C ALA A 374 13.81 12.46 -4.69
N LYS A 375 12.52 12.26 -4.35
CA LYS A 375 11.68 11.19 -4.92
C LYS A 375 11.69 11.23 -6.44
N LYS A 376 11.42 12.41 -7.03
CA LYS A 376 11.41 12.61 -8.48
C LYS A 376 12.74 12.26 -9.12
N LYS A 377 13.86 12.74 -8.56
CA LYS A 377 15.20 12.43 -9.08
C LYS A 377 15.50 10.92 -9.12
N VAL A 378 15.13 10.19 -8.08
CA VAL A 378 15.32 8.72 -8.02
C VAL A 378 14.48 8.04 -9.10
N MET A 379 13.18 8.40 -9.21
CA MET A 379 12.30 7.79 -10.20
C MET A 379 12.70 8.10 -11.63
N GLU A 380 13.09 9.34 -11.93
CA GLU A 380 13.59 9.68 -13.25
C GLU A 380 14.87 8.92 -13.60
N ALA A 381 15.75 8.64 -12.63
CA ALA A 381 16.94 7.82 -12.86
C ALA A 381 16.56 6.37 -13.19
N VAL A 382 15.59 5.77 -12.47
CA VAL A 382 15.03 4.45 -12.79
C VAL A 382 14.47 4.43 -14.21
N GLU A 383 13.65 5.41 -14.57
CA GLU A 383 13.01 5.54 -15.88
C GLU A 383 14.06 5.68 -17.01
N ARG A 384 15.09 6.53 -16.83
CA ARG A 384 16.20 6.69 -17.80
C ARG A 384 17.04 5.43 -17.98
N VAL A 385 17.26 4.65 -16.92
CA VAL A 385 17.98 3.38 -16.99
C VAL A 385 17.16 2.32 -17.74
N GLY A 386 15.86 2.25 -17.45
CA GLY A 386 14.91 1.40 -18.17
C GLY A 386 14.87 1.69 -19.67
N ASP A 387 14.81 2.96 -20.06
CA ASP A 387 14.80 3.40 -21.48
C ASP A 387 16.08 3.01 -22.24
N LYS A 388 17.22 2.92 -21.54
CA LYS A 388 18.48 2.41 -22.13
C LYS A 388 18.50 0.89 -22.28
N GLY A 389 17.45 0.20 -21.85
CA GLY A 389 17.34 -1.26 -21.90
C GLY A 389 18.09 -1.99 -20.79
N ILE A 390 18.63 -1.28 -19.80
CA ILE A 390 19.33 -1.88 -18.65
C ILE A 390 18.28 -2.33 -17.64
N LYS A 391 17.94 -3.61 -17.67
CA LYS A 391 16.89 -4.20 -16.84
C LYS A 391 17.15 -5.69 -16.59
N THR A 392 16.61 -6.18 -15.49
CA THR A 392 16.71 -7.57 -15.08
C THR A 392 15.87 -8.51 -15.95
N ARG A 393 16.11 -9.81 -15.79
CA ARG A 393 15.53 -10.87 -16.63
C ARG A 393 14.01 -10.96 -16.56
N ASP A 394 13.41 -10.66 -15.42
CA ASP A 394 11.96 -10.62 -15.25
C ASP A 394 11.28 -9.56 -16.13
N LEU A 395 12.01 -8.51 -16.52
CA LEU A 395 11.57 -7.49 -17.49
C LEU A 395 12.05 -7.78 -18.92
N GLY A 396 12.57 -8.97 -19.19
CA GLY A 396 13.10 -9.39 -20.49
C GLY A 396 14.47 -8.78 -20.84
N GLY A 397 15.23 -8.29 -19.85
CA GLY A 397 16.62 -7.87 -20.05
C GLY A 397 17.63 -8.96 -19.68
N GLU A 398 18.91 -8.60 -19.70
CA GLU A 398 20.04 -9.50 -19.40
C GLU A 398 20.90 -8.98 -18.24
N SER A 399 20.57 -7.82 -17.69
CA SER A 399 21.36 -7.18 -16.63
C SER A 399 21.16 -7.88 -15.28
N LYS A 400 22.22 -7.88 -14.49
CA LYS A 400 22.19 -8.29 -13.09
C LYS A 400 21.58 -7.22 -12.19
N CYS A 401 21.21 -7.59 -10.97
CA CYS A 401 20.73 -6.64 -9.95
C CYS A 401 21.76 -5.51 -9.76
N SER A 402 23.01 -5.87 -9.48
CA SER A 402 24.12 -4.93 -9.26
C SER A 402 24.38 -3.98 -10.44
N GLU A 403 24.21 -4.46 -11.68
CA GLU A 403 24.40 -3.66 -12.90
C GLU A 403 23.28 -2.61 -13.06
N VAL A 404 22.03 -2.99 -12.78
CA VAL A 404 20.90 -2.04 -12.77
C VAL A 404 21.11 -0.99 -11.68
N VAL A 405 21.50 -1.39 -10.47
CA VAL A 405 21.78 -0.46 -9.36
C VAL A 405 22.90 0.51 -9.71
N ALA A 406 24.02 0.02 -10.26
CA ALA A 406 25.14 0.86 -10.64
C ALA A 406 24.73 1.91 -11.69
N ALA A 407 23.92 1.52 -12.68
CA ALA A 407 23.41 2.44 -13.69
C ALA A 407 22.48 3.52 -13.09
N ILE A 408 21.62 3.14 -12.13
CA ILE A 408 20.73 4.10 -11.44
C ILE A 408 21.55 5.08 -10.59
N VAL A 409 22.54 4.58 -9.83
CA VAL A 409 23.44 5.41 -9.03
C VAL A 409 24.19 6.41 -9.91
N GLU A 410 24.70 5.97 -11.06
CA GLU A 410 25.37 6.86 -12.03
C GLU A 410 24.42 7.95 -12.54
N GLU A 411 23.17 7.61 -12.88
CA GLU A 411 22.17 8.59 -13.32
C GLU A 411 21.76 9.57 -12.22
N ILE A 412 21.69 9.14 -10.97
CA ILE A 412 21.47 10.04 -9.81
C ILE A 412 22.63 11.02 -9.67
N GLN A 413 23.87 10.53 -9.80
CA GLN A 413 25.08 11.36 -9.64
C GLN A 413 25.25 12.38 -10.77
N ARG A 414 24.83 12.06 -11.99
CA ARG A 414 24.87 13.00 -13.13
C ARG A 414 23.86 14.15 -13.01
N ALA A 415 22.80 13.96 -12.23
CA ALA A 415 21.72 14.94 -12.04
C ALA A 415 21.94 15.91 -10.86
N GLY A 416 23.09 15.83 -10.19
CA GLY A 416 23.54 16.74 -9.13
C GLY A 416 24.75 17.55 -9.57
#